data_AF-A0A0D2J113-F1
#
_entry.id   AF-A0A0D2J113-F1
#
_cell.length_a   1.000
_cell.length_b   1.000
_cell.length_c   1.000
_cell.angle_alpha   90.00
_cell.angle_beta   90.00
_cell.angle_gamma   90.00
#
_symmetry.space_group_name_H-M   'P 1'
#
loop_
_entity.id
_entity.type
_entity.pdbx_description
1 polymer ?
#
loop_
_entity_poly.entity_id
_entity_poly.type
_entity_poly.pdbx_seq_one_letter_code
_entity_poly.pdbx_strand_id
1 'polypeptide(L)'
;MRAGVSVVEDLEKAREPLPLPAVYFITPSPASVTRLVADFAKAPLYPSVHVFFSSRVTADAVDRIKKCPVLLPLLKTLKETNLEFSLVDSRTAITDHPKALVRLMGERCESARGEAERELDAIAGRLAGLFATLNEFPSIRYKAGRPAEAGDPPGANARAALTQRLSHKLYERAVALQRAGALPPRETCDLIVVDRSIDPVAPVMHEWTYEAMVYDLLPVEGNVIRYVAESAGGKQEVKDHLLDESDETWGELRHAHIADVFSTLAGRFKEFQAKNKAAKYQIQGKGI
;
A
#
# COMPACT_ATOMS: atom_id res chain seq x y z
N MET A 1 -14.77 13.43 11.81
CA MET A 1 -13.30 13.33 11.74
C MET A 1 -12.75 13.21 13.17
N ARG A 2 -12.22 12.04 13.55
CA ARG A 2 -11.92 11.70 14.96
C ARG A 2 -10.53 12.15 15.47
N ALA A 3 -9.66 12.66 14.60
CA ALA A 3 -8.27 13.01 14.93
C ALA A 3 -7.94 14.51 14.80
N GLY A 4 -8.96 15.39 14.79
CA GLY A 4 -8.75 16.85 14.69
C GLY A 4 -8.32 17.37 13.31
N VAL A 5 -8.30 16.52 12.29
CA VAL A 5 -8.15 16.93 10.88
C VAL A 5 -9.50 17.42 10.37
N SER A 6 -9.55 18.59 9.74
CA SER A 6 -10.76 19.19 9.18
C SER A 6 -10.88 19.04 7.67
N VAL A 7 -9.75 19.02 6.96
CA VAL A 7 -9.67 18.89 5.50
C VAL A 7 -8.43 18.07 5.14
N VAL A 8 -8.54 17.23 4.10
CA VAL A 8 -7.41 16.55 3.47
C VAL A 8 -7.26 17.12 2.06
N GLU A 9 -6.08 17.64 1.75
CA GLU A 9 -5.81 18.27 0.47
C GLU A 9 -4.69 17.55 -0.30
N ASP A 10 -4.77 17.58 -1.62
CA ASP A 10 -3.78 17.01 -2.51
C ASP A 10 -2.66 18.03 -2.78
N LEU A 11 -1.41 17.66 -2.47
CA LEU A 11 -0.23 18.50 -2.69
C LEU A 11 -0.08 18.90 -4.16
N GLU A 12 -0.55 18.05 -5.09
CA GLU A 12 -0.44 18.30 -6.53
C GLU A 12 -1.38 19.40 -7.04
N LYS A 13 -2.44 19.69 -6.29
CA LYS A 13 -3.49 20.64 -6.68
C LYS A 13 -3.24 22.02 -6.08
N ALA A 14 -3.81 23.03 -6.73
CA ALA A 14 -3.92 24.36 -6.15
C ALA A 14 -4.83 24.28 -4.91
N ARG A 15 -4.35 24.88 -3.81
CA ARG A 15 -5.01 24.87 -2.50
C ARG A 15 -5.25 26.29 -2.06
N GLU A 16 -6.35 26.50 -1.35
CA GLU A 16 -6.73 27.82 -0.85
C GLU A 16 -6.01 28.08 0.49
N PRO A 17 -5.63 29.33 0.78
CA PRO A 17 -5.10 29.67 2.09
C PRO A 17 -6.12 29.39 3.20
N LEU A 18 -5.70 28.68 4.25
CA LEU A 18 -6.56 28.35 5.39
C LEU A 18 -5.95 28.90 6.68
N PRO A 19 -6.75 29.52 7.57
CA PRO A 19 -6.28 30.04 8.85
C PRO A 19 -6.11 28.91 9.90
N LEU A 20 -5.63 27.73 9.48
CA LEU A 20 -5.47 26.54 10.31
C LEU A 20 -4.06 25.94 10.14
N PRO A 21 -3.44 25.37 11.18
CA PRO A 21 -2.19 24.64 11.05
C PRO A 21 -2.26 23.52 10.01
N ALA A 22 -1.19 23.34 9.24
CA ALA A 22 -1.07 22.27 8.25
C ALA A 22 -0.15 21.15 8.73
N VAL A 23 -0.55 19.91 8.41
CA VAL A 23 0.29 18.73 8.54
C VAL A 23 0.57 18.18 7.15
N TYR A 24 1.82 18.23 6.73
CA TYR A 24 2.28 17.64 5.48
C TYR A 24 2.77 16.23 5.75
N PHE A 25 2.10 15.23 5.20
CA PHE A 25 2.61 13.87 5.10
C PHE A 25 3.00 13.61 3.64
N ILE A 26 4.28 13.72 3.33
CA ILE A 26 4.76 13.78 1.94
C ILE A 26 6.02 12.94 1.73
N THR A 27 6.25 12.48 0.50
CA THR A 27 7.53 11.86 0.14
C THR A 27 8.64 12.91 0.11
N PRO A 28 9.89 12.55 0.46
CA PRO A 28 11.04 13.46 0.38
C PRO A 28 11.55 13.64 -1.07
N SER A 29 10.63 13.63 -2.04
CA SER A 29 10.95 13.79 -3.46
C SER A 29 11.20 15.27 -3.80
N PRO A 30 12.04 15.56 -4.82
CA PRO A 30 12.25 16.95 -5.27
C PRO A 30 10.96 17.67 -5.63
N ALA A 31 9.98 16.96 -6.22
CA ALA A 31 8.68 17.52 -6.58
C ALA A 31 7.87 17.89 -5.33
N SER A 32 7.78 16.98 -4.36
CA SER A 32 7.05 17.21 -3.10
C SER A 32 7.63 18.38 -2.32
N VAL A 33 8.96 18.43 -2.18
CA VAL A 33 9.66 19.50 -1.45
C VAL A 33 9.50 20.84 -2.18
N THR A 34 9.55 20.86 -3.51
CA THR A 34 9.35 22.09 -4.30
C THR A 34 7.94 22.63 -4.11
N ARG A 35 6.92 21.77 -4.10
CA ARG A 35 5.53 22.19 -3.86
C ARG A 35 5.32 22.66 -2.42
N LEU A 36 5.88 21.96 -1.43
CA LEU A 36 5.89 22.43 -0.04
C LEU A 36 6.48 23.83 0.05
N VAL A 37 7.64 24.10 -0.55
CA VAL A 37 8.27 25.43 -0.52
C VAL A 37 7.43 26.47 -1.27
N ALA A 38 6.78 26.09 -2.38
CA ALA A 38 5.93 26.98 -3.17
C ALA A 38 4.73 27.52 -2.36
N ASP A 39 4.17 26.72 -1.45
CA ASP A 39 3.07 27.13 -0.56
C ASP A 39 3.45 28.30 0.38
N PHE A 40 4.74 28.64 0.49
CA PHE A 40 5.24 29.71 1.34
C PHE A 40 6.10 30.74 0.57
N ALA A 41 6.17 30.65 -0.76
CA ALA A 41 7.07 31.50 -1.55
C ALA A 41 6.59 32.97 -1.66
N LYS A 42 5.29 33.23 -1.54
CA LYS A 42 4.71 34.59 -1.60
C LYS A 42 4.01 34.97 -0.29
N ALA A 43 2.80 34.43 -0.10
CA ALA A 43 2.04 34.52 1.14
C ALA A 43 1.88 33.09 1.66
N PRO A 44 2.04 32.86 2.97
CA PRO A 44 1.91 31.52 3.53
C PRO A 44 0.47 31.03 3.40
N LEU A 45 0.28 29.84 2.82
CA LEU A 45 -1.04 29.20 2.79
C LEU A 45 -1.55 28.84 4.18
N TYR A 46 -0.63 28.59 5.13
CA TYR A 46 -0.96 28.14 6.47
C TYR A 46 -0.13 28.88 7.54
N PRO A 47 -0.73 29.22 8.72
CA PRO A 47 -0.06 29.95 9.79
C PRO A 47 1.01 29.15 10.56
N SER A 48 1.02 27.82 10.46
CA SER A 48 2.05 26.96 11.07
C SER A 48 2.06 25.59 10.41
N VAL A 49 3.23 24.94 10.37
CA VAL A 49 3.43 23.73 9.56
C VAL A 49 4.14 22.64 10.33
N HIS A 50 3.63 21.41 10.25
CA HIS A 50 4.32 20.20 10.67
C HIS A 50 4.58 19.33 9.43
N VAL A 51 5.85 18.98 9.18
CA VAL A 51 6.25 18.17 8.04
C VAL A 51 6.68 16.80 8.53
N PHE A 52 6.03 15.78 8.00
CA PHE A 52 6.32 14.37 8.21
C PHE A 52 6.69 13.76 6.86
N PHE A 53 7.95 13.41 6.68
CA PHE A 53 8.40 12.72 5.48
C PHE A 53 8.14 11.22 5.61
N SER A 54 7.58 10.63 4.55
CA SER A 54 7.26 9.20 4.51
C SER A 54 8.50 8.31 4.59
N SER A 55 9.66 8.80 4.13
CA SER A 55 10.95 8.10 4.19
C SER A 55 12.09 9.06 4.57
N ARG A 56 13.31 8.52 4.69
CA ARG A 56 14.52 9.30 5.01
C ARG A 56 14.68 10.49 4.06
N VAL A 57 14.89 11.66 4.64
CA VAL A 57 15.10 12.90 3.92
C VAL A 57 16.52 13.01 3.38
N THR A 58 16.64 13.58 2.19
CA THR A 58 17.95 13.85 1.57
C THR A 58 18.50 15.20 2.00
N ALA A 59 19.82 15.35 2.01
CA ALA A 59 20.46 16.64 2.31
C ALA A 59 19.96 17.77 1.38
N ASP A 60 19.75 17.48 0.09
CA ASP A 60 19.19 18.45 -0.87
C ASP A 60 17.78 18.89 -0.48
N ALA A 61 16.92 17.97 -0.03
CA ALA A 61 15.57 18.31 0.44
C ALA A 61 15.63 19.25 1.66
N VAL A 62 16.50 18.97 2.63
CA VAL A 62 16.72 19.85 3.80
C VAL A 62 17.21 21.23 3.35
N ASP A 63 18.19 21.28 2.46
CA ASP A 63 18.81 22.53 2.04
C ASP A 63 17.84 23.41 1.23
N ARG A 64 16.93 22.81 0.46
CA ARG A 64 15.83 23.54 -0.19
C ARG A 64 14.87 24.16 0.82
N ILE A 65 14.47 23.40 1.85
CA ILE A 65 13.59 23.92 2.91
C ILE A 65 14.26 25.07 3.65
N LYS A 66 15.56 24.94 3.99
CA LYS A 66 16.36 26.00 4.63
C LYS A 66 16.44 27.29 3.82
N LYS A 67 16.36 27.21 2.49
CA LYS A 67 16.39 28.39 1.60
C LYS A 67 15.06 29.14 1.54
N CYS A 68 13.99 28.64 2.17
CA CYS A 68 12.70 29.31 2.22
C CYS A 68 12.56 30.13 3.52
N PRO A 69 12.76 31.47 3.49
CA PRO A 69 12.76 32.29 4.71
C PRO A 69 11.38 32.40 5.37
N VAL A 70 10.29 32.25 4.60
CA VAL A 70 8.92 32.32 5.11
C VAL A 70 8.51 31.02 5.81
N LEU A 71 8.93 29.86 5.27
CA LEU A 71 8.59 28.56 5.84
C LEU A 71 9.31 28.30 7.17
N LEU A 72 10.58 28.68 7.28
CA LEU A 72 11.41 28.33 8.44
C LEU A 72 10.82 28.75 9.80
N PRO A 73 10.31 29.98 10.00
CA PRO A 73 9.68 30.39 11.27
C PRO A 73 8.34 29.68 11.56
N LEU A 74 7.65 29.23 10.51
CA LEU A 74 6.34 28.58 10.58
C LEU A 74 6.47 27.07 10.80
N LEU A 75 7.61 26.47 10.44
CA LEU A 75 7.91 25.06 10.60
C LEU A 75 8.07 24.69 12.09
N LYS A 76 7.09 23.97 12.63
CA LYS A 76 7.04 23.54 14.04
C LYS A 76 7.56 22.13 14.24
N THR A 77 7.54 21.28 13.22
CA THR A 77 8.03 19.90 13.30
C THR A 77 8.53 19.47 11.94
N LEU A 78 9.66 18.77 11.93
CA LEU A 78 10.16 18.04 10.76
C LEU A 78 10.60 16.65 11.25
N LYS A 79 9.91 15.60 10.81
CA LYS A 79 10.18 14.22 11.22
C LYS A 79 10.15 13.29 10.02
N GLU A 80 10.90 12.20 10.12
CA GLU A 80 10.85 11.06 9.19
C GLU A 80 10.02 9.96 9.87
N THR A 81 9.05 9.38 9.17
CA THR A 81 8.19 8.33 9.73
C THR A 81 8.54 6.94 9.22
N ASN A 82 9.22 6.83 8.06
CA ASN A 82 9.55 5.56 7.40
C ASN A 82 8.32 4.67 7.13
N LEU A 83 7.20 5.31 6.78
CA LEU A 83 5.92 4.69 6.43
C LEU A 83 5.69 4.81 4.91
N GLU A 84 6.39 3.99 4.15
CA GLU A 84 6.22 3.87 2.68
C GLU A 84 5.77 2.47 2.27
N PHE A 85 4.79 1.92 2.98
CA PHE A 85 4.13 0.68 2.61
C PHE A 85 2.63 0.85 2.84
N SER A 86 1.84 0.09 2.09
CA SER A 86 0.39 0.07 2.27
C SER A 86 -0.01 -1.29 2.82
N LEU A 87 -0.96 -1.29 3.75
CA LEU A 87 -1.61 -2.50 4.21
C LEU A 87 -2.82 -2.74 3.31
N VAL A 88 -2.87 -3.92 2.69
CA VAL A 88 -4.05 -4.37 1.94
C VAL A 88 -5.08 -4.93 2.92
N ASP A 89 -4.60 -5.69 3.90
CA ASP A 89 -5.39 -6.26 4.99
C ASP A 89 -4.51 -6.54 6.23
N SER A 90 -5.08 -7.19 7.24
CA SER A 90 -4.40 -7.56 8.49
C SER A 90 -3.13 -8.41 8.34
N ARG A 91 -2.90 -9.05 7.19
CA ARG A 91 -1.77 -9.98 6.95
C ARG A 91 -0.96 -9.66 5.69
N THR A 92 -1.35 -8.64 4.94
CA THR A 92 -0.79 -8.35 3.62
C THR A 92 -0.33 -6.91 3.55
N ALA A 93 0.97 -6.72 3.33
CA ALA A 93 1.57 -5.42 3.07
C ALA A 93 2.16 -5.39 1.66
N ILE A 94 2.02 -4.24 1.00
CA ILE A 94 2.61 -3.97 -0.30
C ILE A 94 3.59 -2.82 -0.22
N THR A 95 4.70 -2.96 -0.92
CA THR A 95 5.72 -1.92 -1.07
C THR A 95 5.44 -1.01 -2.27
N ASP A 96 4.30 -1.14 -2.95
CA ASP A 96 3.84 -0.30 -4.08
C ASP A 96 4.90 -0.02 -5.17
N HIS A 97 5.27 -1.08 -5.90
CA HIS A 97 6.26 -1.06 -6.98
C HIS A 97 5.67 -1.62 -8.28
N PRO A 98 4.80 -0.87 -8.99
CA PRO A 98 4.02 -1.38 -10.12
C PRO A 98 4.89 -1.84 -11.31
N LYS A 99 6.13 -1.37 -11.42
CA LYS A 99 7.07 -1.75 -12.48
C LYS A 99 8.13 -2.76 -12.03
N ALA A 100 8.08 -3.24 -10.78
CA ALA A 100 9.11 -4.14 -10.24
C ALA A 100 9.27 -5.42 -11.06
N LEU A 101 8.18 -6.06 -11.47
CA LEU A 101 8.27 -7.30 -12.26
C LEU A 101 9.06 -7.08 -13.56
N VAL A 102 8.75 -6.03 -14.31
CA VAL A 102 9.45 -5.72 -15.57
C VAL A 102 10.88 -5.25 -15.33
N ARG A 103 11.12 -4.43 -14.31
CA ARG A 103 12.45 -3.87 -13.99
C ARG A 103 13.42 -4.92 -13.45
N LEU A 104 12.92 -5.87 -12.66
CA LEU A 104 13.74 -6.83 -11.92
C LEU A 104 13.81 -8.20 -12.60
N MET A 105 12.76 -8.60 -13.32
CA MET A 105 12.67 -9.92 -13.97
C MET A 105 12.62 -9.86 -15.50
N GLY A 106 12.31 -8.70 -16.08
CA GLY A 106 12.23 -8.53 -17.53
C GLY A 106 13.59 -8.59 -18.24
N GLU A 107 13.58 -8.69 -19.57
CA GLU A 107 14.77 -8.87 -20.41
C GLU A 107 15.81 -7.75 -20.25
N ARG A 108 15.36 -6.53 -19.91
CA ARG A 108 16.22 -5.35 -19.74
C ARG A 108 16.79 -5.19 -18.33
N CYS A 109 16.56 -6.12 -17.40
CA CYS A 109 17.03 -5.96 -16.01
C CYS A 109 18.56 -5.81 -15.89
N GLU A 110 19.32 -6.39 -16.83
CA GLU A 110 20.78 -6.23 -16.90
C GLU A 110 21.21 -4.93 -17.60
N SER A 111 20.61 -4.61 -18.75
CA SER A 111 20.97 -3.39 -19.50
C SER A 111 20.50 -2.11 -18.81
N ALA A 112 19.40 -2.17 -18.05
CA ALA A 112 18.87 -1.11 -17.21
C ALA A 112 19.23 -1.32 -15.72
N ARG A 113 20.44 -1.84 -15.43
CA ARG A 113 20.88 -2.16 -14.06
C ARG A 113 20.68 -1.01 -13.07
N GLY A 114 20.90 0.23 -13.48
CA GLY A 114 20.70 1.40 -12.62
C GLY A 114 19.25 1.59 -12.16
N GLU A 115 18.27 1.29 -13.01
CA GLU A 115 16.85 1.31 -12.63
C GLU A 115 16.51 0.14 -11.69
N ALA A 116 17.00 -1.06 -12.01
CA ALA A 116 16.79 -2.25 -11.19
C ALA A 116 17.38 -2.09 -9.77
N GLU A 117 18.57 -1.48 -9.65
CA GLU A 117 19.18 -1.17 -8.35
C GLU A 117 18.33 -0.19 -7.53
N ARG A 118 17.84 0.89 -8.16
CA ARG A 118 16.96 1.86 -7.49
C ARG A 118 15.65 1.20 -7.02
N GLU A 119 15.07 0.33 -7.84
CA GLU A 119 13.87 -0.42 -7.48
C GLU A 119 14.13 -1.33 -6.27
N LEU A 120 15.22 -2.09 -6.28
CA LEU A 120 15.63 -2.94 -5.15
C LEU A 120 15.88 -2.15 -3.88
N ASP A 121 16.54 -1.00 -4.00
CA ASP A 121 16.81 -0.13 -2.85
C ASP A 121 15.53 0.45 -2.25
N ALA A 122 14.57 0.82 -3.09
CA ALA A 122 13.28 1.28 -2.63
C ALA A 122 12.48 0.15 -1.95
N ILE A 123 12.41 -1.05 -2.54
CA ILE A 123 11.74 -2.21 -1.93
C ILE A 123 12.36 -2.52 -0.56
N ALA A 124 13.68 -2.65 -0.46
CA ALA A 124 14.34 -2.95 0.80
C ALA A 124 14.19 -1.83 1.84
N GLY A 125 14.13 -0.56 1.41
CA GLY A 125 13.81 0.57 2.28
C GLY A 125 12.42 0.46 2.89
N ARG A 126 11.41 0.19 2.06
CA ARG A 126 10.00 0.05 2.47
C ARG A 126 9.78 -1.16 3.37
N LEU A 127 10.41 -2.29 3.05
CA LEU A 127 10.40 -3.48 3.91
C LEU A 127 11.05 -3.21 5.27
N ALA A 128 12.18 -2.50 5.32
CA ALA A 128 12.82 -2.15 6.59
C ALA A 128 11.91 -1.25 7.45
N GLY A 129 11.19 -0.30 6.84
CA GLY A 129 10.18 0.52 7.51
C GLY A 129 8.99 -0.29 8.05
N LEU A 130 8.54 -1.30 7.29
CA LEU A 130 7.51 -2.25 7.73
C LEU A 130 7.97 -3.00 8.99
N PHE A 131 9.17 -3.60 8.96
CA PHE A 131 9.72 -4.32 10.12
C PHE A 131 9.91 -3.42 11.35
N ALA A 132 10.35 -2.17 11.15
CA ALA A 132 10.42 -1.18 12.23
C ALA A 132 9.04 -0.88 12.83
N THR A 133 8.01 -0.78 11.98
CA THR A 133 6.64 -0.54 12.43
C THR A 133 6.04 -1.73 13.18
N LEU A 134 6.35 -2.95 12.72
CA LEU A 134 5.97 -4.18 13.41
C LEU A 134 6.78 -4.43 14.68
N ASN A 135 7.87 -3.70 14.90
CA ASN A 135 8.86 -3.93 15.94
C ASN A 135 9.44 -5.37 15.88
N GLU A 136 9.79 -5.81 14.68
CA GLU A 136 10.24 -7.17 14.37
C GLU A 136 11.60 -7.14 13.67
N PHE A 137 12.60 -7.86 14.18
CA PHE A 137 13.92 -7.98 13.54
C PHE A 137 14.02 -9.32 12.80
N PRO A 138 14.05 -9.34 11.45
CA PRO A 138 13.93 -10.61 10.71
C PRO A 138 15.25 -11.37 10.57
N SER A 139 15.19 -12.68 10.79
CA SER A 139 16.10 -13.70 10.24
C SER A 139 15.75 -13.91 8.76
N ILE A 140 16.63 -13.46 7.86
CA ILE A 140 16.34 -13.46 6.42
C ILE A 140 16.83 -14.76 5.77
N ARG A 141 15.92 -15.41 5.04
CA ARG A 141 16.17 -16.55 4.15
C ARG A 141 15.71 -16.17 2.76
N TYR A 142 16.36 -16.72 1.73
CA TYR A 142 15.99 -16.42 0.36
C TYR A 142 16.15 -17.63 -0.55
N LYS A 143 15.31 -17.71 -1.59
CA LYS A 143 15.45 -18.71 -2.65
C LYS A 143 16.76 -18.48 -3.39
N ALA A 144 17.67 -19.44 -3.37
CA ALA A 144 18.90 -19.38 -4.13
C ALA A 144 18.60 -19.47 -5.64
N GLY A 145 19.25 -18.62 -6.44
CA GLY A 145 19.24 -18.75 -7.88
C GLY A 145 20.26 -19.78 -8.37
N ARG A 146 20.00 -20.38 -9.53
CA ARG A 146 21.03 -21.15 -10.24
C ARG A 146 21.91 -20.22 -11.08
N PRO A 147 23.20 -20.53 -11.28
CA PRO A 147 24.03 -19.82 -12.24
C PRO A 147 23.37 -19.80 -13.62
N ALA A 148 23.57 -18.69 -14.36
CA ALA A 148 23.13 -18.61 -15.74
C ALA A 148 23.97 -19.55 -16.61
N GLU A 149 23.31 -20.23 -17.54
CA GLU A 149 23.88 -21.19 -18.48
C GLU A 149 23.76 -20.69 -19.92
N ALA A 150 24.56 -21.28 -20.81
CA ALA A 150 24.46 -20.99 -22.23
C ALA A 150 23.07 -21.39 -22.75
N GLY A 151 22.36 -20.44 -23.37
CA GLY A 151 20.98 -20.64 -23.83
C GLY A 151 19.92 -20.04 -22.91
N ASP A 152 20.30 -19.55 -21.72
CA ASP A 152 19.37 -18.80 -20.87
C ASP A 152 18.96 -17.45 -21.50
N PRO A 153 17.73 -16.98 -21.24
CA PRO A 153 17.26 -15.71 -21.76
C PRO A 153 18.04 -14.52 -21.17
N PRO A 154 18.10 -13.37 -21.87
CA PRO A 154 18.71 -12.15 -21.35
C PRO A 154 18.23 -11.80 -19.94
N GLY A 155 19.12 -11.35 -19.06
CA GLY A 155 18.77 -11.07 -17.67
C GLY A 155 18.93 -12.24 -16.68
N ALA A 156 19.42 -13.40 -17.14
CA ALA A 156 19.47 -14.61 -16.29
C ALA A 156 20.37 -14.44 -15.07
N ASN A 157 21.52 -13.76 -15.21
CA ASN A 157 22.39 -13.50 -14.07
C ASN A 157 21.74 -12.55 -13.07
N ALA A 158 21.11 -11.48 -13.56
CA ALA A 158 20.39 -10.54 -12.70
C ALA A 158 19.26 -11.22 -11.91
N ARG A 159 18.47 -12.08 -12.57
CA ARG A 159 17.39 -12.86 -11.94
C ARG A 159 17.93 -13.87 -10.92
N ALA A 160 19.00 -14.59 -11.25
CA ALA A 160 19.63 -15.55 -10.35
C ALA A 160 20.10 -14.91 -9.03
N ALA A 161 20.61 -13.69 -9.10
CA ALA A 161 21.08 -12.95 -7.92
C ALA A 161 20.00 -12.09 -7.24
N LEU A 162 18.77 -12.04 -7.76
CA LEU A 162 17.77 -11.04 -7.38
C LEU A 162 17.39 -11.11 -5.89
N THR A 163 16.95 -12.30 -5.44
CA THR A 163 16.50 -12.56 -4.08
C THR A 163 17.63 -12.35 -3.06
N GLN A 164 18.85 -12.80 -3.41
CA GLN A 164 20.05 -12.58 -2.61
C GLN A 164 20.36 -11.09 -2.45
N ARG A 165 20.34 -10.33 -3.55
CA ARG A 165 20.62 -8.88 -3.54
C ARG A 165 19.60 -8.11 -2.74
N LEU A 166 18.30 -8.43 -2.88
CA LEU A 166 17.25 -7.83 -2.08
C LEU A 166 17.45 -8.13 -0.59
N SER A 167 17.73 -9.40 -0.26
CA SER A 167 17.95 -9.85 1.11
C SER A 167 19.14 -9.17 1.77
N HIS A 168 20.25 -9.03 1.05
CA HIS A 168 21.43 -8.32 1.53
C HIS A 168 21.13 -6.83 1.80
N LYS A 169 20.51 -6.15 0.85
CA LYS A 169 20.09 -4.74 0.97
C LYS A 169 19.10 -4.51 2.11
N LEU A 170 18.21 -5.46 2.38
CA LEU A 170 17.27 -5.40 3.50
C LEU A 170 18.00 -5.64 4.83
N TYR A 171 18.88 -6.64 4.89
CA TYR A 171 19.67 -6.94 6.08
C TYR A 171 20.51 -5.74 6.54
N GLU A 172 21.22 -5.07 5.63
CA GLU A 172 22.02 -3.89 5.96
C GLU A 172 21.16 -2.77 6.59
N ARG A 173 19.95 -2.54 6.05
CA ARG A 173 19.01 -1.54 6.58
C ARG A 173 18.44 -1.96 7.93
N ALA A 174 18.07 -3.24 8.09
CA ALA A 174 17.56 -3.77 9.35
C ALA A 174 18.63 -3.67 10.46
N VAL A 175 19.89 -4.03 10.18
CA VAL A 175 21.00 -3.87 11.13
C VAL A 175 21.24 -2.40 11.48
N ALA A 176 21.13 -1.48 10.52
CA ALA A 176 21.24 -0.05 10.80
C ALA A 176 20.13 0.44 11.75
N LEU A 177 18.88 0.00 11.53
CA LEU A 177 17.74 0.32 12.40
C LEU A 177 17.89 -0.31 13.80
N GLN A 178 18.36 -1.55 13.87
CA GLN A 178 18.68 -2.25 15.12
C GLN A 178 19.73 -1.48 15.93
N ARG A 179 20.82 -1.05 15.30
CA ARG A 179 21.86 -0.22 15.95
C ARG A 179 21.33 1.13 16.42
N ALA A 180 20.35 1.68 15.72
CA ALA A 180 19.68 2.92 16.11
C ALA A 180 18.61 2.72 17.21
N GLY A 181 18.39 1.48 17.68
CA GLY A 181 17.38 1.15 18.69
C GLY A 181 15.94 1.12 18.16
N ALA A 182 15.75 1.14 16.84
CA ALA A 182 14.44 1.08 16.20
C ALA A 182 13.95 -0.34 15.93
N LEU A 183 14.78 -1.35 16.18
CA LEU A 183 14.44 -2.77 16.08
C LEU A 183 14.95 -3.55 17.30
N PRO A 184 14.34 -4.70 17.64
CA PRO A 184 14.80 -5.57 18.70
C PRO A 184 16.29 -5.97 18.58
N PRO A 185 16.99 -6.22 19.70
CA PRO A 185 18.41 -6.55 19.69
C PRO A 185 18.74 -7.94 19.11
N ARG A 186 17.74 -8.83 19.02
CA ARG A 186 17.86 -10.20 18.48
C ARG A 186 16.77 -10.42 17.44
N GLU A 187 16.99 -11.38 16.56
CA GLU A 187 15.99 -11.78 15.58
C GLU A 187 14.72 -12.28 16.29
N THR A 188 13.55 -11.86 15.82
CA THR A 188 12.24 -12.13 16.41
C THR A 188 11.27 -12.83 15.46
N CYS A 189 11.55 -12.81 14.16
CA CYS A 189 10.76 -13.48 13.14
C CYS A 189 11.62 -14.02 12.00
N ASP A 190 11.05 -14.89 11.17
CA ASP A 190 11.66 -15.35 9.93
C ASP A 190 11.05 -14.64 8.72
N LEU A 191 11.90 -14.22 7.78
CA LEU A 191 11.50 -13.67 6.49
C LEU A 191 12.01 -14.58 5.37
N ILE A 192 11.10 -15.02 4.49
CA ILE A 192 11.45 -15.77 3.28
C ILE A 192 11.28 -14.86 2.06
N VAL A 193 12.38 -14.63 1.34
CA VAL A 193 12.41 -13.84 0.10
C VAL A 193 12.44 -14.77 -1.11
N VAL A 194 11.41 -14.69 -1.94
CA VAL A 194 11.30 -15.44 -3.19
C VAL A 194 11.10 -14.49 -4.36
N ASP A 195 11.42 -14.95 -5.57
CA ASP A 195 11.07 -14.27 -6.81
C ASP A 195 9.86 -14.96 -7.49
N ARG A 196 9.23 -14.27 -8.44
CA ARG A 196 7.98 -14.73 -9.07
C ARG A 196 8.10 -16.07 -9.80
N SER A 197 9.31 -16.49 -10.18
CA SER A 197 9.52 -17.77 -10.88
C SER A 197 9.32 -19.02 -10.01
N ILE A 198 9.12 -18.87 -8.69
CA ILE A 198 8.82 -20.02 -7.82
C ILE A 198 7.50 -20.71 -8.19
N ASP A 199 6.53 -19.93 -8.70
CA ASP A 199 5.24 -20.44 -9.15
C ASP A 199 4.70 -19.52 -10.25
N PRO A 200 4.85 -19.90 -11.53
CA PRO A 200 4.32 -19.14 -12.66
C PRO A 200 2.82 -19.39 -12.91
N VAL A 201 2.21 -20.40 -12.27
CA VAL A 201 0.84 -20.84 -12.56
C VAL A 201 -0.17 -20.07 -11.71
N ALA A 202 0.08 -19.95 -10.40
CA ALA A 202 -0.87 -19.30 -9.49
C ALA A 202 -1.36 -17.90 -9.93
N PRO A 203 -0.52 -17.00 -10.48
CA PRO A 203 -0.99 -15.66 -10.89
C PRO A 203 -1.91 -15.62 -12.11
N VAL A 204 -2.01 -16.72 -12.89
CA VAL A 204 -2.78 -16.77 -14.15
C VAL A 204 -3.91 -17.79 -14.10
N MET A 205 -4.04 -18.53 -13.00
CA MET A 205 -5.11 -19.51 -12.82
C MET A 205 -6.38 -18.81 -12.32
N HIS A 206 -7.53 -19.17 -12.89
CA HIS A 206 -8.83 -18.81 -12.31
C HIS A 206 -9.02 -19.55 -10.99
N GLU A 207 -9.17 -18.79 -9.91
CA GLU A 207 -9.30 -19.30 -8.56
C GLU A 207 -10.76 -19.28 -8.10
N TRP A 208 -11.15 -20.18 -7.19
CA TRP A 208 -12.57 -20.39 -6.82
C TRP A 208 -12.92 -19.84 -5.42
N THR A 209 -11.97 -19.15 -4.78
CA THR A 209 -12.23 -18.43 -3.54
C THR A 209 -12.92 -17.09 -3.83
N TYR A 210 -13.76 -16.65 -2.90
CA TYR A 210 -14.63 -15.49 -3.13
C TYR A 210 -13.85 -14.21 -3.48
N GLU A 211 -12.81 -13.88 -2.73
CA GLU A 211 -11.97 -12.71 -3.00
C GLU A 211 -11.30 -12.78 -4.37
N ALA A 212 -10.66 -13.91 -4.67
CA ALA A 212 -9.94 -14.08 -5.92
C ALA A 212 -10.89 -13.96 -7.13
N MET A 213 -12.07 -14.59 -7.08
CA MET A 213 -13.08 -14.46 -8.12
C MET A 213 -13.59 -13.02 -8.29
N VAL A 214 -13.77 -12.27 -7.20
CA VAL A 214 -14.22 -10.88 -7.26
C VAL A 214 -13.19 -10.01 -7.98
N TYR A 215 -11.91 -10.12 -7.63
CA TYR A 215 -10.84 -9.32 -8.25
C TYR A 215 -10.51 -9.74 -9.69
N ASP A 216 -10.76 -11.01 -10.03
CA ASP A 216 -10.51 -11.55 -11.37
C ASP A 216 -11.65 -11.26 -12.35
N LEU A 217 -12.90 -11.49 -11.93
CA LEU A 217 -14.06 -11.49 -12.83
C LEU A 217 -14.85 -10.18 -12.84
N LEU A 218 -14.69 -9.32 -11.83
CA LEU A 218 -15.47 -8.09 -11.69
C LEU A 218 -14.58 -6.85 -11.87
N PRO A 219 -15.16 -5.72 -12.33
CA PRO A 219 -14.42 -4.48 -12.52
C PRO A 219 -14.17 -3.76 -11.19
N VAL A 220 -13.25 -4.30 -10.39
CA VAL A 220 -12.81 -3.70 -9.13
C VAL A 220 -11.76 -2.64 -9.42
N GLU A 221 -11.98 -1.41 -8.95
CA GLU A 221 -11.02 -0.30 -9.07
C GLU A 221 -10.40 -0.02 -7.70
N GLY A 222 -9.13 -0.40 -7.53
CA GLY A 222 -8.50 -0.43 -6.21
C GLY A 222 -9.16 -1.50 -5.34
N ASN A 223 -9.85 -1.09 -4.28
CA ASN A 223 -10.65 -1.98 -3.43
C ASN A 223 -12.15 -1.62 -3.50
N VAL A 224 -12.59 -0.93 -4.56
CA VAL A 224 -13.97 -0.47 -4.69
C VAL A 224 -14.67 -1.25 -5.80
N ILE A 225 -15.80 -1.85 -5.45
CA ILE A 225 -16.72 -2.44 -6.42
C ILE A 225 -17.92 -1.51 -6.62
N ARG A 226 -18.25 -1.24 -7.88
CA ARG A 226 -19.42 -0.43 -8.27
C ARG A 226 -20.52 -1.31 -8.80
N TYR A 227 -21.72 -1.22 -8.22
CA TYR A 227 -22.88 -2.01 -8.63
C TYR A 227 -24.17 -1.19 -8.59
N VAL A 228 -25.19 -1.64 -9.32
CA VAL A 228 -26.51 -1.01 -9.33
C VAL A 228 -27.42 -1.71 -8.35
N ALA A 229 -28.04 -0.95 -7.45
CA ALA A 229 -29.02 -1.44 -6.49
C ALA A 229 -30.36 -0.71 -6.68
N GLU A 230 -31.46 -1.40 -6.42
CA GLU A 230 -32.79 -0.78 -6.40
C GLU A 230 -33.10 -0.25 -5.00
N SER A 231 -33.47 1.02 -4.90
CA SER A 231 -33.97 1.63 -3.66
C SER A 231 -35.41 1.19 -3.36
N ALA A 232 -35.89 1.47 -2.14
CA ALA A 232 -37.26 1.16 -1.74
C ALA A 232 -38.34 1.81 -2.64
N GLY A 233 -38.00 2.87 -3.39
CA GLY A 233 -38.89 3.55 -4.33
C GLY A 233 -38.81 3.06 -5.78
N GLY A 234 -38.14 1.93 -6.05
CA GLY A 234 -37.99 1.39 -7.40
C GLY A 234 -36.94 2.09 -8.26
N LYS A 235 -36.28 3.12 -7.73
CA LYS A 235 -35.22 3.85 -8.44
C LYS A 235 -33.91 3.05 -8.37
N GLN A 236 -33.29 2.86 -9.54
CA GLN A 236 -31.94 2.32 -9.64
C GLN A 236 -30.91 3.36 -9.19
N GLU A 237 -30.01 2.94 -8.32
CA GLU A 237 -28.93 3.76 -7.78
C GLU A 237 -27.60 3.02 -7.93
N VAL A 238 -26.58 3.74 -8.40
CA VAL A 238 -25.21 3.23 -8.43
C VAL A 238 -24.64 3.36 -7.03
N LYS A 239 -24.07 2.26 -6.52
CA LYS A 239 -23.43 2.18 -5.23
C LYS A 239 -21.99 1.75 -5.39
N ASP A 240 -21.12 2.40 -4.63
CA ASP A 240 -19.72 2.03 -4.46
C ASP A 240 -19.59 1.35 -3.10
N HIS A 241 -19.01 0.16 -3.07
CA HIS A 241 -18.73 -0.58 -1.84
C HIS A 241 -17.24 -0.82 -1.72
N LEU A 242 -16.70 -0.50 -0.55
CA LEU A 242 -15.30 -0.72 -0.21
C LEU A 242 -15.13 -2.16 0.30
N LEU A 243 -14.26 -2.91 -0.36
CA LEU A 243 -13.90 -4.29 -0.02
C LEU A 243 -12.74 -4.27 0.97
N ASP A 244 -13.04 -4.12 2.27
CA ASP A 244 -12.04 -4.14 3.33
C ASP A 244 -12.54 -4.86 4.59
N GLU A 245 -11.67 -4.97 5.60
CA GLU A 245 -11.97 -5.67 6.86
C GLU A 245 -12.94 -4.90 7.77
N SER A 246 -13.47 -3.74 7.36
CA SER A 246 -14.57 -3.07 8.05
C SER A 246 -15.94 -3.73 7.77
N ASP A 247 -16.04 -4.49 6.67
CA ASP A 247 -17.16 -5.37 6.39
C ASP A 247 -16.90 -6.76 6.99
N GLU A 248 -17.60 -7.07 8.08
CA GLU A 248 -17.49 -8.35 8.78
C GLU A 248 -17.81 -9.56 7.88
N THR A 249 -18.77 -9.40 6.95
CA THR A 249 -19.15 -10.48 6.03
C THR A 249 -18.05 -10.72 5.00
N TRP A 250 -17.46 -9.64 4.48
CA TRP A 250 -16.29 -9.74 3.61
C TRP A 250 -15.12 -10.39 4.33
N GLY A 251 -14.73 -9.87 5.50
CA GLY A 251 -13.59 -10.38 6.27
C GLY A 251 -13.72 -11.87 6.62
N GLU A 252 -14.93 -12.36 6.90
CA GLU A 252 -15.21 -13.76 7.19
C GLU A 252 -15.20 -14.65 5.94
N LEU A 253 -15.87 -14.23 4.86
CA LEU A 253 -16.16 -15.11 3.72
C LEU A 253 -15.14 -15.00 2.58
N ARG A 254 -14.28 -13.98 2.55
CA ARG A 254 -13.37 -13.69 1.44
C ARG A 254 -12.46 -14.86 1.03
N HIS A 255 -12.08 -15.69 1.99
CA HIS A 255 -11.20 -16.85 1.78
C HIS A 255 -11.95 -18.18 1.55
N ALA A 256 -13.28 -18.18 1.61
CA ALA A 256 -14.09 -19.38 1.42
C ALA A 256 -14.31 -19.68 -0.08
N HIS A 257 -14.55 -20.96 -0.38
CA HIS A 257 -14.96 -21.38 -1.72
C HIS A 257 -16.30 -20.75 -2.08
N ILE A 258 -16.45 -20.29 -3.33
CA ILE A 258 -17.62 -19.50 -3.76
C ILE A 258 -18.96 -20.21 -3.55
N ALA A 259 -19.00 -21.54 -3.69
CA ALA A 259 -20.20 -22.34 -3.44
C ALA A 259 -20.67 -22.28 -1.96
N ASP A 260 -19.72 -22.23 -1.03
CA ASP A 260 -20.01 -22.12 0.40
C ASP A 260 -20.47 -20.70 0.74
N VAL A 261 -19.88 -19.69 0.10
CA VAL A 261 -20.30 -18.29 0.24
C VAL A 261 -21.75 -18.11 -0.20
N PHE A 262 -22.14 -18.63 -1.37
CA PHE A 262 -23.54 -18.58 -1.82
C PHE A 262 -24.50 -19.22 -0.82
N SER A 263 -24.16 -20.42 -0.34
CA SER A 263 -25.00 -21.17 0.60
C SER A 263 -25.12 -20.42 1.93
N THR A 264 -24.02 -19.87 2.43
CA THR A 264 -23.95 -19.14 3.70
C THR A 264 -24.74 -17.83 3.64
N LEU A 265 -24.55 -17.02 2.59
CA LEU A 265 -25.27 -15.76 2.40
C LEU A 265 -26.79 -16.00 2.23
N ALA A 266 -27.18 -17.02 1.47
CA ALA A 266 -28.59 -17.38 1.32
C ALA A 266 -29.22 -17.81 2.66
N GLY A 267 -28.48 -18.57 3.48
CA GLY A 267 -28.89 -18.93 4.84
C GLY A 267 -29.06 -17.72 5.75
N ARG A 268 -28.04 -16.85 5.82
CA ARG A 268 -28.07 -15.61 6.63
C ARG A 268 -29.22 -14.70 6.23
N PHE A 269 -29.48 -14.56 4.93
CA PHE A 269 -30.58 -13.74 4.44
C PHE A 269 -31.94 -14.30 4.86
N LYS A 270 -32.15 -15.62 4.77
CA LYS A 270 -33.37 -16.28 5.26
C LYS A 270 -33.57 -16.08 6.77
N GLU A 271 -32.51 -16.20 7.56
CA GLU A 271 -32.57 -15.95 8.99
C GLU A 271 -32.87 -14.49 9.33
N PHE A 272 -32.23 -13.56 8.64
CA PHE A 272 -32.46 -12.13 8.79
C PHE A 272 -33.94 -11.80 8.52
N GLN A 273 -34.50 -12.34 7.43
CA GLN A 273 -35.93 -12.22 7.13
C GLN A 273 -36.81 -12.83 8.21
N ALA A 274 -36.47 -14.00 8.75
CA ALA A 274 -37.26 -14.66 9.78
C ALA A 274 -37.32 -13.82 11.07
N LYS A 275 -36.19 -13.20 11.46
CA LYS A 275 -36.02 -12.42 12.69
C LYS A 275 -36.54 -10.98 12.59
N ASN A 276 -36.54 -10.36 11.41
CA ASN A 276 -37.00 -8.96 11.22
C ASN A 276 -38.40 -8.85 10.59
N LYS A 277 -39.40 -8.46 11.41
CA LYS A 277 -40.79 -8.25 10.95
C LYS A 277 -40.93 -7.17 9.85
N ALA A 278 -40.11 -6.12 9.88
CA ALA A 278 -40.13 -5.05 8.86
C ALA A 278 -39.61 -5.52 7.48
N ALA A 279 -38.63 -6.44 7.45
CA ALA A 279 -38.12 -7.02 6.22
C ALA A 279 -39.14 -7.96 5.54
N LYS A 280 -40.02 -8.60 6.32
CA LYS A 280 -41.15 -9.40 5.78
C LYS A 280 -42.19 -8.55 5.04
N TYR A 281 -42.45 -7.32 5.50
CA TYR A 281 -43.46 -6.43 4.92
C TYR A 281 -43.06 -5.80 3.58
N GLN A 282 -41.78 -5.44 3.39
CA GLN A 282 -41.33 -4.76 2.16
C GLN A 282 -41.38 -5.64 0.90
N ILE A 283 -41.36 -6.97 1.04
CA ILE A 283 -41.44 -7.90 -0.11
C ILE A 283 -42.88 -8.31 -0.41
N GLN A 284 -43.73 -8.48 0.61
CA GLN A 284 -45.16 -8.78 0.40
C GLN A 284 -45.92 -7.62 -0.29
N GLY A 285 -45.42 -6.38 -0.20
CA GLY A 285 -45.97 -5.22 -0.92
C GLY A 285 -45.57 -5.09 -2.39
N LYS A 286 -44.67 -5.94 -2.92
CA LYS A 286 -44.29 -5.98 -4.35
C LYS A 286 -45.07 -7.03 -5.17
N GLY A 287 -46.08 -7.66 -4.57
CA GLY A 287 -46.94 -8.65 -5.23
C GLY A 287 -48.40 -8.20 -5.27
N ILE A 288 -48.72 -7.18 -6.07
CA ILE A 288 -50.02 -6.97 -6.73
C ILE A 288 -49.73 -6.36 -8.10
#